data_AF-A0A820GF82-F1
#
_entry.id   AF-A0A820GF82-F1
#
_cell.length_a   1.000
_cell.length_b   1.000
_cell.length_c   1.000
_cell.angle_alpha   90.00
_cell.angle_beta   90.00
_cell.angle_gamma   90.00
#
_symmetry.space_group_name_H-M   'P 1'
#
loop_
_entity.id
_entity.type
_entity.pdbx_description
1 polymer ?
#
loop_
_entity_poly.entity_id
_entity_poly.type
_entity_poly.pdbx_seq_one_letter_code
_entity_poly.pdbx_strand_id
1 'polypeptide(L)'
;VKLELTCPNVRDKLLNDRRILINHISYVVAEFLAPAHVLICSKCMALGHFQKQCSQTKETCRTCSEVVDNMKNHICSKIEKCTHCQLNHKSTSLKCPVVKAYRAELTRKLLHLNNPPAATVDINNIMQNYVYKSSNFSLPPVSYASAINSTINSTINPIINPMMKKLDELMNTMSEMKNQLASFEVKQNTIEQFIIAKQEGDDLIKQNLDALAKNQFDMKKDVIHHGLFIDRHENVFTNLFLPMFQDFFTFISSLNKDKKGSILDTDLKDKIECYIIKMNKVKEETGPLDLSFFDKICHDFHIFAQKGENKNGGVLMLVKNFVKVSRIECKLPNVCVVDVKGVEVVRLLGVYAPT
;
A
#
# COMPACT_ATOMS: atom_id res chain seq x y z
N VAL A 1 -2.67 5.50 7.20
CA VAL A 1 -2.98 4.21 6.53
C VAL A 1 -1.67 3.58 6.10
N LYS A 2 -1.42 2.31 6.42
CA LYS A 2 -0.22 1.58 5.97
C LYS A 2 -0.61 0.76 4.74
N LEU A 3 0.19 0.87 3.67
CA LEU A 3 0.04 0.08 2.45
C LEU A 3 1.18 -0.93 2.40
N GLU A 4 0.86 -2.22 2.37
CA GLU A 4 1.83 -3.28 2.12
C GLU A 4 1.74 -3.68 0.64
N LEU A 5 2.87 -3.60 -0.07
CA LEU A 5 2.95 -3.89 -1.49
C LEU A 5 3.79 -5.16 -1.66
N THR A 6 3.27 -6.12 -2.43
CA THR A 6 3.96 -7.38 -2.75
C THR A 6 5.05 -7.20 -3.81
N CYS A 7 4.94 -6.17 -4.67
CA CYS A 7 5.91 -5.89 -5.73
C CYS A 7 6.86 -4.72 -5.35
N PRO A 8 8.19 -4.95 -5.27
CA PRO A 8 9.18 -3.90 -4.96
C PRO A 8 9.20 -2.75 -5.98
N ASN A 9 9.01 -3.06 -7.27
CA ASN A 9 9.07 -2.06 -8.34
C ASN A 9 7.93 -1.03 -8.23
N VAL A 10 6.74 -1.48 -7.84
CA VAL A 10 5.56 -0.61 -7.64
C VAL A 10 5.77 0.28 -6.42
N ARG A 11 6.37 -0.25 -5.35
CA ARG A 11 6.75 0.53 -4.16
C ARG A 11 7.70 1.66 -4.53
N ASP A 12 8.77 1.34 -5.27
CA ASP A 12 9.82 2.32 -5.58
C ASP A 12 9.29 3.42 -6.51
N LYS A 13 8.41 3.07 -7.45
CA LYS A 13 7.70 4.05 -8.29
C LYS A 13 6.82 4.99 -7.46
N LEU A 14 6.00 4.46 -6.55
CA LEU A 14 5.12 5.27 -5.69
C LEU A 14 5.91 6.17 -4.72
N LEU A 15 7.05 5.70 -4.22
CA LEU A 15 7.93 6.51 -3.37
C LEU A 15 8.61 7.63 -4.16
N ASN A 16 8.96 7.40 -5.43
CA ASN A 16 9.51 8.43 -6.31
C ASN A 16 8.45 9.48 -6.69
N ASP A 17 7.23 9.04 -7.01
CA ASP A 17 6.12 9.90 -7.42
C ASP A 17 5.57 10.73 -6.24
N ARG A 18 5.81 10.31 -4.99
CA ARG A 18 5.42 10.94 -3.70
C ARG A 18 3.93 11.21 -3.52
N ARG A 19 3.10 10.88 -4.50
CA ARG A 19 1.65 11.09 -4.48
C ARG A 19 0.96 9.90 -5.11
N ILE A 20 -0.21 9.56 -4.56
CA ILE A 20 -1.09 8.55 -5.12
C ILE A 20 -2.50 9.12 -5.19
N LEU A 21 -3.18 8.91 -6.32
CA LEU A 21 -4.55 9.35 -6.54
C LEU A 21 -5.49 8.16 -6.29
N ILE A 22 -6.39 8.29 -5.31
CA ILE A 22 -7.40 7.28 -5.00
C ILE A 22 -8.75 8.01 -4.92
N ASN A 23 -9.73 7.59 -5.72
CA ASN A 23 -11.07 8.19 -5.76
C ASN A 23 -11.04 9.72 -5.89
N HIS A 24 -10.22 10.23 -6.81
CA HIS A 24 -10.02 11.68 -7.06
C HIS A 24 -9.40 12.48 -5.91
N ILE A 25 -8.94 11.82 -4.85
CA ILE A 25 -8.22 12.44 -3.73
C ILE A 25 -6.73 12.12 -3.85
N SER A 26 -5.89 13.15 -3.83
CA SER A 26 -4.43 13.02 -3.87
C SER A 26 -3.88 12.84 -2.46
N TYR A 27 -3.27 11.70 -2.20
CA TYR A 27 -2.58 11.39 -0.94
C TYR A 27 -1.08 11.55 -1.08
N VAL A 28 -0.42 12.08 -0.04
CA VAL A 28 1.05 12.13 0.02
C VAL A 28 1.57 10.76 0.44
N VAL A 29 2.45 10.19 -0.36
CA VAL A 29 3.10 8.91 -0.10
C VAL A 29 4.45 9.19 0.55
N ALA A 30 4.66 8.60 1.72
CA ALA A 30 5.94 8.58 2.41
C ALA A 30 6.32 7.15 2.74
N GLU A 31 7.63 6.88 2.79
CA GLU A 31 8.13 5.59 3.20
C GLU A 31 7.66 5.27 4.63
N PHE A 32 6.98 4.13 4.79
CA PHE A 32 6.57 3.64 6.09
C PHE A 32 7.79 3.13 6.87
N LEU A 33 8.24 3.92 7.83
CA LEU A 33 9.29 3.53 8.77
C LEU A 33 8.62 2.81 9.94
N ALA A 34 8.71 1.47 9.96
CA ALA A 34 8.06 0.67 11.00
C ALA A 34 8.46 1.14 12.41
N PRO A 35 7.50 1.27 13.36
CA PRO A 35 7.75 1.75 14.71
C PRO A 35 8.46 0.73 15.62
N ALA A 36 8.90 -0.41 15.08
CA ALA A 36 9.70 -1.37 15.83
C ALA A 36 11.01 -0.71 16.29
N HIS A 37 11.08 -0.43 17.58
CA HIS A 37 12.28 0.12 18.21
C HIS A 37 13.40 -0.92 18.13
N VAL A 38 14.38 -0.68 17.26
CA VAL A 38 15.60 -1.47 17.27
C VAL A 38 16.35 -1.11 18.53
N LEU A 39 16.70 -2.14 19.28
CA LEU A 39 17.57 -2.00 20.41
C LEU A 39 18.98 -1.68 19.91
N ILE A 40 19.44 -0.46 20.18
CA ILE A 40 20.80 0.01 19.86
C ILE A 40 21.53 0.18 21.18
N CYS A 41 22.66 -0.50 21.32
CA CYS A 41 23.48 -0.42 22.53
C CYS A 41 24.05 1.00 22.70
N SER A 42 23.81 1.63 23.83
CA SER A 42 24.30 2.99 24.14
C SER A 42 25.83 3.09 24.27
N LYS A 43 26.52 1.96 24.42
CA LYS A 43 27.98 1.86 24.62
C LYS A 43 28.73 1.69 23.29
N CYS A 44 28.40 0.66 22.51
CA CYS A 44 29.08 0.32 21.27
C CYS A 44 28.32 0.73 20.00
N MET A 45 27.10 1.26 20.16
CA MET A 45 26.18 1.61 19.06
C MET A 45 25.79 0.44 18.15
N ALA A 46 26.13 -0.81 18.50
CA ALA A 46 25.72 -1.99 17.75
C ALA A 46 24.26 -2.41 18.04
N LEU A 47 23.66 -3.17 17.13
CA LEU A 47 22.26 -3.58 17.18
C LEU A 47 22.08 -4.83 18.06
N GLY A 48 20.91 -4.95 18.70
CA GLY A 48 20.40 -6.23 19.23
C GLY A 48 20.79 -6.62 20.66
N HIS A 49 21.51 -5.78 21.42
CA HIS A 49 21.86 -6.09 22.81
C HIS A 49 21.89 -4.86 23.73
N PHE A 50 21.57 -5.07 25.01
CA PHE A 50 21.61 -4.01 26.01
C PHE A 50 23.05 -3.67 26.41
N GLN A 51 23.26 -2.45 26.92
CA GLN A 51 24.57 -2.03 27.45
C GLN A 51 25.17 -3.01 28.46
N LYS A 52 24.33 -3.63 29.31
CA LYS A 52 24.75 -4.62 30.31
C LYS A 52 25.29 -5.93 29.71
N GLN A 53 24.92 -6.23 28.48
CA GLN A 53 25.32 -7.44 27.74
C GLN A 53 26.39 -7.13 26.69
N CYS A 54 26.91 -5.91 26.66
CA CYS A 54 27.93 -5.50 25.72
C CYS A 54 29.30 -6.02 26.18
N SER A 55 29.95 -6.82 25.33
CA SER A 55 31.31 -7.33 25.56
C SER A 55 32.41 -6.32 25.24
N GLN A 56 32.08 -5.18 24.60
CA GLN A 56 33.08 -4.16 24.29
C GLN A 56 33.51 -3.41 25.55
N THR A 57 34.83 -3.30 25.75
CA THR A 57 35.43 -2.51 26.82
C THR A 57 35.34 -1.01 26.52
N LYS A 58 35.61 -0.63 25.27
CA LYS A 58 35.59 0.76 24.77
C LYS A 58 34.19 1.24 24.40
N GLU A 59 33.98 2.55 24.42
CA GLU A 59 32.73 3.20 23.99
C GLU A 59 32.85 3.73 22.56
N THR A 60 31.75 3.92 21.86
CA THR A 60 31.73 4.47 20.50
C THR A 60 30.98 5.80 20.49
N CYS A 61 31.60 6.84 19.93
CA CYS A 61 31.00 8.16 19.85
C CYS A 61 29.75 8.13 18.97
N ARG A 62 28.64 8.70 19.46
CA ARG A 62 27.34 8.71 18.78
C ARG A 62 27.33 9.57 17.51
N THR A 63 28.25 10.52 17.41
CA THR A 63 28.30 11.52 16.34
C THR A 63 29.30 11.12 15.27
N CYS A 64 30.57 10.90 15.62
CA CYS A 64 31.63 10.58 14.66
C CYS A 64 31.90 9.08 14.48
N SER A 65 31.28 8.20 15.28
CA SER A 65 31.50 6.74 15.26
C SER A 65 32.93 6.28 15.60
N GLU A 66 33.75 7.14 16.23
CA GLU A 66 35.08 6.76 16.70
C GLU A 66 35.00 5.98 18.02
N VAL A 67 35.86 4.96 18.16
CA VAL A 67 35.96 4.13 19.36
C VAL A 67 36.90 4.81 20.35
N VAL A 68 36.41 5.07 21.56
CA VAL A 68 37.08 5.85 22.59
C VAL A 68 37.12 5.08 23.90
N ASP A 69 38.24 5.18 24.61
CA ASP A 69 38.39 4.57 25.94
C ASP A 69 37.62 5.34 27.02
N ASN A 70 37.45 6.67 26.85
CA ASN A 70 36.68 7.49 27.77
C ASN A 70 35.98 8.65 27.02
N MET A 71 34.64 8.62 27.01
CA MET A 71 33.82 9.61 26.30
C MET A 71 34.02 11.05 26.81
N LYS A 72 34.44 11.22 28.08
CA LYS A 72 34.67 12.53 28.68
C LYS A 72 35.88 13.27 28.09
N ASN A 73 36.86 12.53 27.57
CA ASN A 73 38.10 13.10 27.04
C ASN A 73 38.14 13.07 25.50
N HIS A 74 37.02 12.71 24.87
CA HIS A 74 36.96 12.56 23.42
C HIS A 74 36.79 13.91 22.71
N ILE A 75 37.74 14.24 21.84
CA ILE A 75 37.63 15.37 20.91
C ILE A 75 36.84 14.90 19.68
N CYS A 76 35.55 15.23 19.64
CA CYS A 76 34.68 14.81 18.55
C CYS A 76 34.87 15.67 17.32
N SER A 77 35.13 15.02 16.18
CA SER A 77 35.23 15.63 14.85
C SER A 77 33.95 16.32 14.37
N LYS A 78 32.82 16.17 15.08
CA LYS A 78 31.46 16.69 14.79
C LYS A 78 30.86 16.32 13.42
N ILE A 79 31.59 15.58 12.59
CA ILE A 79 31.08 15.01 11.35
C ILE A 79 30.17 13.84 11.71
N GLU A 80 28.88 13.94 11.39
CA GLU A 80 27.93 12.87 11.61
C GLU A 80 28.25 11.67 10.72
N LYS A 81 28.60 10.54 11.32
CA LYS A 81 28.92 9.31 10.61
C LYS A 81 28.23 8.13 11.27
N CYS A 82 27.56 7.30 10.48
CA CYS A 82 26.86 6.14 10.99
C CYS A 82 27.80 4.94 11.18
N THR A 83 27.79 4.33 12.37
CA THR A 83 28.61 3.15 12.71
C THR A 83 28.27 1.93 11.85
N HIS A 84 27.06 1.86 11.30
CA HIS A 84 26.57 0.70 10.56
C HIS A 84 26.80 0.79 9.04
N CYS A 85 26.55 1.96 8.44
CA CYS A 85 26.65 2.15 6.98
C CYS A 85 27.70 3.17 6.56
N GLN A 86 28.38 3.82 7.53
CA GLN A 86 29.42 4.82 7.30
C GLN A 86 28.98 6.07 6.53
N LEU A 87 27.67 6.25 6.32
CA LEU A 87 27.07 7.42 5.67
C LEU A 87 26.86 8.59 6.64
N ASN A 88 26.60 9.77 6.06
CA ASN A 88 26.44 11.04 6.77
C ASN A 88 25.07 11.15 7.47
N HIS A 89 24.90 10.42 8.57
CA HIS A 89 23.77 10.56 9.49
C HIS A 89 24.09 9.88 10.84
N LYS A 90 23.31 10.19 11.88
CA LYS A 90 23.39 9.53 13.19
C LYS A 90 23.14 8.02 13.09
N SER A 91 23.84 7.21 13.91
CA SER A 91 23.64 5.75 13.95
C SER A 91 22.25 5.31 14.39
N THR A 92 21.52 6.17 15.11
CA THR A 92 20.14 5.95 15.52
C THR A 92 19.09 6.36 14.47
N SER A 93 19.52 6.91 13.34
CA SER A 93 18.62 7.40 12.29
C SER A 93 17.76 6.27 11.72
N LEU A 94 16.46 6.52 11.63
CA LEU A 94 15.49 5.61 11.00
C LEU A 94 15.76 5.43 9.50
N LYS A 95 16.54 6.34 8.88
CA LYS A 95 16.90 6.31 7.47
C LYS A 95 18.13 5.46 7.16
N CYS A 96 18.81 4.92 8.18
CA CYS A 96 19.98 4.07 7.98
C CYS A 96 19.59 2.76 7.25
N PRO A 97 20.18 2.44 6.08
CA PRO A 97 19.83 1.23 5.32
C PRO A 97 20.03 -0.06 6.12
N VAL A 98 21.09 -0.12 6.93
CA VAL A 98 21.43 -1.30 7.75
C VAL A 98 20.43 -1.48 8.91
N VAL A 99 20.10 -0.40 9.61
CA VAL A 99 19.09 -0.43 10.69
C VAL A 99 17.72 -0.79 10.13
N LYS A 100 17.39 -0.29 8.93
CA LYS A 100 16.16 -0.61 8.21
C LYS A 100 16.06 -2.09 7.83
N ALA A 101 17.13 -2.67 7.28
CA ALA A 101 17.19 -4.10 6.96
C ALA A 101 17.02 -4.96 8.23
N TYR A 102 17.72 -4.59 9.32
CA TYR A 102 17.60 -5.29 10.60
C TYR A 102 16.18 -5.21 11.20
N ARG A 103 15.48 -4.07 11.06
CA ARG A 103 14.06 -3.92 11.43
C ARG A 103 13.15 -4.81 10.62
N ALA A 104 13.32 -4.80 9.30
CA ALA A 104 12.52 -5.62 8.41
C ALA A 104 12.66 -7.10 8.79
N GLU A 105 13.87 -7.56 9.10
CA GLU A 105 14.14 -8.93 9.52
C GLU A 105 13.54 -9.27 10.90
N LEU A 106 13.67 -8.40 11.90
CA LEU A 106 13.01 -8.58 13.19
C LEU A 106 11.49 -8.67 13.05
N THR A 107 10.91 -7.79 12.24
CA THR A 107 9.47 -7.80 11.94
C THR A 107 9.07 -9.09 11.23
N ARG A 108 9.86 -9.52 10.23
CA ARG A 108 9.65 -10.76 9.49
C ARG A 108 9.67 -11.99 10.42
N LYS A 109 10.65 -12.09 11.33
CA LYS A 109 10.72 -13.17 12.32
C LYS A 109 9.51 -13.20 13.25
N LEU A 110 9.05 -12.04 13.72
CA LEU A 110 7.84 -11.94 14.55
C LEU A 110 6.58 -12.38 13.79
N LEU A 111 6.50 -12.08 12.49
CA LEU A 111 5.36 -12.45 11.65
C LEU A 111 5.34 -13.94 11.27
N HIS A 112 6.50 -14.59 11.11
CA HIS A 112 6.58 -16.02 10.74
C HIS A 112 6.58 -17.00 11.92
N LEU A 113 6.71 -16.55 13.17
CA LEU A 113 6.64 -17.43 14.34
C LEU A 113 5.29 -18.16 14.52
N ASN A 114 4.27 -17.80 13.74
CA ASN A 114 2.92 -18.39 13.80
C ASN A 114 2.56 -19.36 12.66
N ASN A 115 3.49 -19.69 11.75
CA ASN A 115 3.28 -20.73 10.72
C ASN A 115 4.54 -21.62 10.62
N PRO A 116 4.42 -22.96 10.52
CA PRO A 116 5.58 -23.84 10.40
C PRO A 116 6.30 -23.60 9.06
N PRO A 117 7.64 -23.63 9.00
CA PRO A 117 8.38 -23.22 7.83
C PRO A 117 8.49 -24.35 6.80
N ALA A 118 8.21 -24.02 5.54
CA ALA A 118 8.74 -24.75 4.40
C ALA A 118 10.19 -24.30 4.14
N ALA A 119 11.09 -25.28 4.10
CA ALA A 119 12.46 -25.29 3.55
C ALA A 119 13.38 -24.10 3.88
N THR A 120 14.29 -24.35 4.82
CA THR A 120 15.52 -23.60 5.09
C THR A 120 16.48 -23.62 3.90
N VAL A 121 16.93 -22.44 3.45
CA VAL A 121 18.20 -22.27 2.73
C VAL A 121 19.16 -21.56 3.68
N ASP A 122 20.29 -22.21 3.99
CA ASP A 122 21.33 -21.74 4.88
C ASP A 122 22.01 -20.45 4.37
N ILE A 123 22.01 -19.40 5.19
CA ILE A 123 22.58 -18.08 4.89
C ILE A 123 23.88 -17.90 5.69
N ASN A 124 24.95 -18.57 5.27
CA ASN A 124 26.30 -18.25 5.74
C ASN A 124 27.24 -17.75 4.62
N ASN A 125 26.75 -17.55 3.39
CA ASN A 125 27.60 -17.16 2.25
C ASN A 125 27.30 -15.79 1.58
N ILE A 126 26.40 -14.96 2.13
CA ILE A 126 26.00 -13.69 1.47
C ILE A 126 26.70 -12.44 2.05
N MET A 127 27.58 -12.58 3.05
CA MET A 127 28.25 -11.44 3.71
C MET A 127 29.68 -11.11 3.26
N GLN A 128 30.15 -11.57 2.08
CA GLN A 128 31.51 -11.22 1.60
C GLN A 128 31.66 -10.62 0.20
N ASN A 129 30.60 -10.44 -0.60
CA ASN A 129 30.76 -9.96 -2.00
C ASN A 129 30.10 -8.61 -2.30
N TYR A 130 30.54 -7.55 -1.60
CA TYR A 130 30.42 -6.17 -2.11
C TYR A 130 31.76 -5.45 -2.01
N VAL A 131 32.71 -5.86 -2.85
CA VAL A 131 33.86 -5.04 -3.23
C VAL A 131 33.58 -4.46 -4.61
N TYR A 132 33.56 -3.14 -4.65
CA TYR A 132 33.52 -2.29 -5.85
C TYR A 132 34.58 -2.76 -6.86
N LYS A 133 34.18 -3.25 -8.03
CA LYS A 133 35.08 -3.38 -9.19
C LYS A 133 34.64 -2.42 -10.29
N SER A 134 35.55 -1.48 -10.52
CA SER A 134 35.62 -0.54 -11.63
C SER A 134 35.34 -1.22 -12.98
N SER A 135 34.48 -0.58 -13.76
CA SER A 135 34.10 -0.94 -15.12
C SER A 135 35.24 -0.68 -16.11
N ASN A 136 35.87 -1.75 -16.60
CA ASN A 136 36.55 -1.77 -17.89
C ASN A 136 35.57 -2.34 -18.92
N PHE A 137 35.07 -1.48 -19.81
CA PHE A 137 34.29 -1.87 -20.99
C PHE A 137 35.27 -2.12 -22.13
N SER A 138 35.45 -3.38 -22.53
CA SER A 138 36.15 -3.78 -23.75
C SER A 138 35.12 -4.18 -24.80
N LEU A 139 35.13 -3.50 -25.95
CA LEU A 139 34.35 -3.81 -27.14
C LEU A 139 34.87 -5.10 -27.84
N PRO A 140 34.03 -5.81 -28.62
CA PRO A 140 34.37 -7.08 -29.24
C PRO A 140 35.29 -6.89 -30.48
N PRO A 141 36.11 -7.90 -30.84
CA PRO A 141 36.99 -7.84 -31.99
C PRO A 141 36.21 -8.14 -33.28
N VAL A 142 36.35 -7.26 -34.27
CA VAL A 142 35.88 -7.53 -35.64
C VAL A 142 37.00 -8.24 -36.40
N SER A 143 36.67 -9.43 -36.87
CA SER A 143 37.45 -10.25 -37.79
C SER A 143 37.61 -9.54 -39.14
N TYR A 144 38.86 -9.30 -39.56
CA TYR A 144 39.22 -9.07 -40.96
C TYR A 144 40.02 -10.28 -41.44
N ALA A 145 39.37 -11.14 -42.21
CA ALA A 145 40.02 -12.12 -43.06
C ALA A 145 39.47 -11.94 -44.47
N SER A 146 40.27 -11.34 -45.36
CA SER A 146 40.46 -11.72 -46.78
C SER A 146 40.96 -10.54 -47.60
N ALA A 147 42.28 -10.44 -47.80
CA ALA A 147 42.89 -9.76 -48.94
C ALA A 147 44.33 -10.25 -49.16
N ILE A 148 44.49 -11.55 -49.39
CA ILE A 148 45.60 -12.06 -50.20
C ILE A 148 44.94 -12.64 -51.44
N ASN A 149 44.90 -11.86 -52.50
CA ASN A 149 44.95 -12.35 -53.87
C ASN A 149 45.24 -11.18 -54.83
N SER A 150 46.13 -11.47 -55.78
CA SER A 150 46.49 -10.69 -56.97
C SER A 150 47.48 -9.52 -56.81
N THR A 151 48.72 -9.89 -56.51
CA THR A 151 49.84 -9.40 -57.32
C THR A 151 49.77 -10.11 -58.69
N ILE A 152 50.13 -9.39 -59.77
CA ILE A 152 50.14 -9.78 -61.20
C ILE A 152 48.89 -9.32 -61.97
N ASN A 153 48.92 -8.04 -62.36
CA ASN A 153 48.74 -7.56 -63.74
C ASN A 153 49.26 -6.10 -63.74
N SER A 154 50.56 -5.93 -64.00
CA SER A 154 51.05 -5.43 -65.28
C SER A 154 50.57 -4.00 -65.57
N THR A 155 51.49 -3.05 -65.37
CA THR A 155 51.87 -2.05 -66.39
C THR A 155 51.02 -2.13 -67.66
N ILE A 156 49.97 -1.32 -67.72
CA ILE A 156 49.34 -0.70 -68.89
C ILE A 156 48.28 0.22 -68.27
N ASN A 157 48.39 1.53 -68.49
CA ASN A 157 47.22 2.39 -68.43
C ASN A 157 46.19 1.85 -69.44
N PRO A 158 44.94 1.59 -69.04
CA PRO A 158 43.85 2.06 -69.84
C PRO A 158 43.35 3.33 -69.16
N ILE A 159 43.21 4.36 -69.97
CA ILE A 159 42.31 5.47 -69.71
C ILE A 159 41.01 4.86 -69.15
N ILE A 160 40.80 4.93 -67.82
CA ILE A 160 39.52 4.63 -67.21
C ILE A 160 38.62 5.73 -67.73
N ASN A 161 37.86 5.38 -68.77
CA ASN A 161 36.97 6.29 -69.45
C ASN A 161 36.06 6.89 -68.37
N PRO A 162 36.01 8.22 -68.17
CA PRO A 162 35.23 8.87 -67.12
C PRO A 162 33.75 8.46 -67.13
N MET A 163 33.28 7.92 -68.25
CA MET A 163 31.97 7.30 -68.43
C MET A 163 31.75 6.03 -67.58
N MET A 164 32.76 5.16 -67.43
CA MET A 164 32.63 3.91 -66.66
C MET A 164 32.57 4.18 -65.15
N LYS A 165 33.37 5.15 -64.66
CA LYS A 165 33.31 5.57 -63.25
C LYS A 165 31.95 6.21 -62.90
N LYS A 166 31.38 6.99 -63.83
CA LYS A 166 30.02 7.55 -63.68
C LYS A 166 28.94 6.48 -63.71
N LEU A 167 29.15 5.39 -64.45
CA LEU A 167 28.21 4.27 -64.50
C LEU A 167 28.20 3.49 -63.17
N ASP A 168 29.37 3.20 -62.60
CA ASP A 168 29.47 2.54 -61.29
C ASP A 168 28.86 3.41 -60.18
N GLU A 169 29.07 4.73 -60.22
CA GLU A 169 28.47 5.68 -59.28
C GLU A 169 26.94 5.75 -59.44
N LEU A 170 26.43 5.67 -60.67
CA LEU A 170 25.00 5.57 -60.96
C LEU A 170 24.40 4.25 -60.46
N MET A 171 25.11 3.14 -60.61
CA MET A 171 24.65 1.83 -60.12
C MET A 171 24.59 1.78 -58.59
N ASN A 172 25.58 2.36 -57.91
CA ASN A 172 25.59 2.47 -56.46
C ASN A 172 24.45 3.36 -55.94
N THR A 173 24.21 4.52 -56.57
CA THR A 173 23.09 5.40 -56.21
C THR A 173 21.73 4.76 -56.50
N MET A 174 21.57 4.01 -57.60
CA MET A 174 20.34 3.24 -57.84
C MET A 174 20.13 2.13 -56.81
N SER A 175 21.20 1.44 -56.37
CA SER A 175 21.11 0.45 -55.31
C SER A 175 20.74 1.09 -53.96
N GLU A 176 21.27 2.27 -53.66
CA GLU A 176 20.93 3.01 -52.44
C GLU A 176 19.48 3.50 -52.46
N MET A 177 19.00 4.04 -53.59
CA MET A 177 17.60 4.41 -53.75
C MET A 177 16.65 3.22 -53.59
N LYS A 178 17.01 2.05 -54.12
CA LYS A 178 16.22 0.82 -53.93
C LYS A 178 16.13 0.41 -52.46
N ASN A 179 17.23 0.50 -51.72
CA ASN A 179 17.25 0.18 -50.29
C ASN A 179 16.45 1.21 -49.47
N GLN A 180 16.53 2.49 -49.83
CA GLN A 180 15.70 3.53 -49.21
C GLN A 180 14.21 3.29 -49.46
N LEU A 181 13.82 2.92 -50.68
CA LEU A 181 12.43 2.65 -51.04
C LEU A 181 11.87 1.46 -50.25
N ALA A 182 12.63 0.37 -50.12
CA ALA A 182 12.26 -0.77 -49.28
C ALA A 182 12.10 -0.36 -47.80
N SER A 183 12.96 0.53 -47.30
CA SER A 183 12.84 1.06 -45.93
C SER A 183 11.59 1.93 -45.73
N PHE A 184 11.16 2.65 -46.76
CA PHE A 184 9.94 3.46 -46.73
C PHE A 184 8.69 2.58 -46.72
N GLU A 185 8.67 1.50 -47.49
CA GLU A 185 7.57 0.54 -47.51
C GLU A 185 7.34 -0.11 -46.14
N VAL A 186 8.42 -0.49 -45.44
CA VAL A 186 8.34 -1.03 -44.07
C VAL A 186 7.78 0.01 -43.08
N LYS A 187 8.22 1.28 -43.19
CA LYS A 187 7.70 2.36 -42.35
C LYS A 187 6.22 2.64 -42.61
N GLN A 188 5.78 2.59 -43.86
CA GLN A 188 4.37 2.77 -44.22
C GLN A 188 3.49 1.68 -43.60
N ASN A 189 3.89 0.41 -43.74
CA ASN A 189 3.18 -0.71 -43.10
C ASN A 189 3.10 -0.56 -41.56
N THR A 190 4.14 -0.01 -40.95
CA THR A 190 4.18 0.22 -39.50
C THR A 190 3.19 1.32 -39.09
N ILE A 191 3.07 2.38 -39.89
CA ILE A 191 2.09 3.46 -39.67
C ILE A 191 0.66 2.93 -39.84
N GLU A 192 0.38 2.11 -40.85
CA GLU A 192 -0.93 1.52 -41.07
C GLU A 192 -1.35 0.62 -39.89
N GLN A 193 -0.45 -0.24 -39.40
CA GLN A 193 -0.69 -1.05 -38.21
C GLN A 193 -0.95 -0.19 -36.96
N PHE A 194 -0.22 0.91 -36.80
CA PHE A 194 -0.45 1.84 -35.70
C PHE A 194 -1.83 2.50 -35.78
N ILE A 195 -2.29 2.90 -36.97
CA ILE A 195 -3.61 3.50 -37.16
C ILE A 195 -4.72 2.50 -36.79
N ILE A 196 -4.61 1.25 -37.24
CA ILE A 196 -5.59 0.19 -36.91
C ILE A 196 -5.63 -0.06 -35.40
N ALA A 197 -4.46 -0.26 -34.77
CA ALA A 197 -4.38 -0.52 -33.33
C ALA A 197 -4.93 0.65 -32.50
N LYS A 198 -4.72 1.89 -32.96
CA LYS A 198 -5.27 3.07 -32.30
C LYS A 198 -6.80 3.13 -32.41
N GLN A 199 -7.34 2.84 -33.59
CA GLN A 199 -8.79 2.85 -33.82
C GLN A 199 -9.51 1.77 -32.99
N GLU A 200 -8.95 0.57 -32.91
CA GLU A 200 -9.45 -0.49 -32.02
C GLU A 200 -9.40 -0.09 -30.54
N GLY A 201 -8.33 0.60 -30.13
CA GLY A 201 -8.20 1.15 -28.77
C GLY A 201 -9.27 2.21 -28.47
N ASP A 202 -9.53 3.12 -29.40
CA ASP A 202 -10.54 4.16 -29.26
C ASP A 202 -11.97 3.57 -29.19
N ASP A 203 -12.27 2.53 -30.00
CA ASP A 203 -13.55 1.82 -29.97
C ASP A 203 -13.78 1.10 -28.63
N LEU A 204 -12.74 0.47 -28.06
CA LEU A 204 -12.81 -0.16 -26.74
C LEU A 204 -13.08 0.87 -25.64
N ILE A 205 -12.42 2.05 -25.71
CA ILE A 205 -12.66 3.14 -24.76
C ILE A 205 -14.11 3.62 -24.86
N LYS A 206 -14.64 3.77 -26.07
CA LYS A 206 -16.03 4.19 -26.28
C LYS A 206 -17.03 3.19 -25.69
N GLN A 207 -16.84 1.88 -25.92
CA GLN A 207 -17.68 0.85 -25.33
C GLN A 207 -17.65 0.87 -23.78
N ASN A 208 -16.47 1.07 -23.19
CA ASN A 208 -16.33 1.20 -21.75
C ASN A 208 -17.03 2.44 -21.18
N LEU A 209 -16.98 3.56 -21.90
CA LEU A 209 -17.69 4.78 -21.51
C LEU A 209 -19.21 4.60 -21.58
N ASP A 210 -19.72 3.95 -22.62
CA ASP A 210 -21.16 3.66 -22.76
C ASP A 210 -21.65 2.70 -21.64
N ALA A 211 -20.86 1.68 -21.31
CA ALA A 211 -21.15 0.78 -20.20
C ALA A 211 -21.15 1.51 -18.85
N LEU A 212 -20.21 2.43 -18.64
CA LEU A 212 -20.13 3.23 -17.42
C LEU A 212 -21.34 4.18 -17.30
N ALA A 213 -21.75 4.81 -18.39
CA ALA A 213 -22.92 5.68 -18.43
C ALA A 213 -24.21 4.91 -18.08
N LYS A 214 -24.36 3.69 -18.61
CA LYS A 214 -25.48 2.80 -18.26
C LYS A 214 -25.48 2.43 -16.77
N ASN A 215 -24.32 2.01 -16.24
CA ASN A 215 -24.20 1.67 -14.82
C ASN A 215 -24.51 2.86 -13.91
N GLN A 216 -24.07 4.07 -14.29
CA GLN A 216 -24.38 5.29 -13.54
C GLN A 216 -25.90 5.56 -13.51
N PHE A 217 -26.59 5.34 -14.63
CA PHE A 217 -28.04 5.49 -14.70
C PHE A 217 -28.77 4.48 -13.82
N ASP A 218 -28.37 3.21 -13.88
CA ASP A 218 -28.96 2.13 -13.07
C ASP A 218 -28.73 2.39 -11.57
N MET A 219 -27.52 2.76 -11.17
CA MET A 219 -27.23 3.15 -9.79
C MET A 219 -28.08 4.34 -9.31
N LYS A 220 -28.31 5.34 -10.16
CA LYS A 220 -29.15 6.49 -9.80
C LYS A 220 -30.60 6.04 -9.54
N LYS A 221 -31.11 5.11 -10.34
CA LYS A 221 -32.45 4.52 -10.13
C LYS A 221 -32.52 3.76 -8.81
N ASP A 222 -31.51 2.97 -8.50
CA ASP A 222 -31.44 2.22 -7.24
C ASP A 222 -31.38 3.14 -6.02
N VAL A 223 -30.60 4.23 -6.08
CA VAL A 223 -30.54 5.23 -5.01
C VAL A 223 -31.90 5.85 -4.73
N ILE A 224 -32.65 6.21 -5.79
CA ILE A 224 -34.00 6.77 -5.65
C ILE A 224 -34.94 5.73 -5.02
N HIS A 225 -34.89 4.49 -5.50
CA HIS A 225 -35.73 3.41 -4.98
C HIS A 225 -35.47 3.14 -3.49
N HIS A 226 -34.20 3.05 -3.08
CA HIS A 226 -33.85 2.86 -1.68
C HIS A 226 -34.27 4.07 -0.83
N GLY A 227 -34.15 5.29 -1.34
CA GLY A 227 -34.67 6.50 -0.69
C GLY A 227 -36.15 6.38 -0.31
N LEU A 228 -36.99 5.90 -1.23
CA LEU A 228 -38.42 5.69 -0.96
C LEU A 228 -38.68 4.62 0.13
N PHE A 229 -37.88 3.55 0.16
CA PHE A 229 -37.99 2.53 1.22
C PHE A 229 -37.64 3.12 2.58
N ILE A 230 -36.60 3.94 2.64
CA ILE A 230 -36.13 4.60 3.85
C ILE A 230 -37.20 5.53 4.40
N ASP A 231 -37.72 6.42 3.56
CA ASP A 231 -38.77 7.37 3.97
C ASP A 231 -39.98 6.61 4.53
N ARG A 232 -40.32 5.47 3.93
CA ARG A 232 -41.38 4.59 4.42
C ARG A 232 -41.04 3.99 5.79
N HIS A 233 -39.83 3.49 5.99
CA HIS A 233 -39.40 2.93 7.28
C HIS A 233 -39.36 4.00 8.37
N GLU A 234 -38.78 5.17 8.10
CA GLU A 234 -38.73 6.29 9.03
C GLU A 234 -40.13 6.75 9.42
N ASN A 235 -41.05 6.81 8.46
CA ASN A 235 -42.45 7.12 8.70
C ASN A 235 -43.13 6.07 9.60
N VAL A 236 -42.89 4.77 9.37
CA VAL A 236 -43.45 3.71 10.23
C VAL A 236 -42.85 3.77 11.64
N PHE A 237 -41.55 3.99 11.78
CA PHE A 237 -40.92 4.10 13.11
C PHE A 237 -41.44 5.31 13.88
N THR A 238 -41.48 6.47 13.23
CA THR A 238 -41.86 7.73 13.88
C THR A 238 -43.35 7.81 14.19
N ASN A 239 -44.21 7.33 13.28
CA ASN A 239 -45.66 7.50 13.41
C ASN A 239 -46.38 6.28 13.96
N LEU A 240 -45.77 5.09 13.99
CA LEU A 240 -46.39 3.88 14.53
C LEU A 240 -45.65 3.33 15.74
N PHE A 241 -44.37 2.99 15.60
CA PHE A 241 -43.64 2.29 16.67
C PHE A 241 -43.37 3.20 17.87
N LEU A 242 -42.91 4.43 17.63
CA LEU A 242 -42.57 5.35 18.73
C LEU A 242 -43.78 5.68 19.61
N PRO A 243 -44.96 6.03 19.05
CA PRO A 243 -46.18 6.22 19.86
C PRO A 243 -46.61 4.94 20.58
N MET A 244 -46.54 3.77 19.90
CA MET A 244 -46.91 2.49 20.51
C MET A 244 -46.04 2.14 21.72
N PHE A 245 -44.72 2.37 21.64
CA PHE A 245 -43.83 2.17 22.79
C PHE A 245 -44.10 3.16 23.92
N GLN A 246 -44.41 4.41 23.58
CA GLN A 246 -44.80 5.40 24.58
C GLN A 246 -46.05 4.95 25.35
N ASP A 247 -47.09 4.53 24.64
CA ASP A 247 -48.34 4.02 25.23
C ASP A 247 -48.07 2.78 26.09
N PHE A 248 -47.23 1.86 25.62
CA PHE A 248 -46.85 0.67 26.35
C PHE A 248 -46.11 0.99 27.66
N PHE A 249 -45.15 1.92 27.64
CA PHE A 249 -44.44 2.33 28.84
C PHE A 249 -45.33 3.10 29.82
N THR A 250 -46.26 3.92 29.32
CA THR A 250 -47.28 4.55 30.15
C THR A 250 -48.20 3.50 30.80
N PHE A 251 -48.59 2.47 30.06
CA PHE A 251 -49.37 1.36 30.58
C PHE A 251 -48.63 0.59 31.69
N ILE A 252 -47.36 0.19 31.48
CA ILE A 252 -46.58 -0.50 32.51
C ILE A 252 -46.41 0.40 33.75
N SER A 253 -46.16 1.69 33.54
CA SER A 253 -46.05 2.66 34.64
C SER A 253 -47.35 2.77 35.45
N SER A 254 -48.52 2.59 34.81
CA SER A 254 -49.81 2.54 35.50
C SER A 254 -49.99 1.26 36.31
N LEU A 255 -49.50 0.12 35.82
CA LEU A 255 -49.55 -1.17 36.53
C LEU A 255 -48.62 -1.21 37.75
N ASN A 256 -47.56 -0.39 37.74
CA ASN A 256 -46.61 -0.29 38.85
C ASN A 256 -47.10 0.58 40.02
N LYS A 257 -48.41 0.85 40.10
CA LYS A 257 -49.05 1.62 41.18
C LYS A 257 -50.08 0.76 41.90
N ASP A 258 -50.11 0.84 43.22
CA ASP A 258 -51.16 0.22 44.01
C ASP A 258 -52.50 0.98 43.89
N LYS A 259 -53.58 0.43 44.46
CA LYS A 259 -54.91 1.08 44.48
C LYS A 259 -54.93 2.44 45.21
N LYS A 260 -53.88 2.77 45.97
CA LYS A 260 -53.70 4.02 46.71
C LYS A 260 -52.72 4.98 46.00
N GLY A 261 -52.18 4.61 44.84
CA GLY A 261 -51.23 5.39 44.04
C GLY A 261 -49.76 5.23 44.44
N SER A 262 -49.42 4.35 45.38
CA SER A 262 -48.05 4.08 45.83
C SER A 262 -47.31 3.23 44.80
N ILE A 263 -46.04 3.54 44.55
CA ILE A 263 -45.19 2.81 43.60
C ILE A 263 -44.87 1.42 44.20
N LEU A 264 -45.13 0.35 43.44
CA LEU A 264 -44.88 -1.02 43.87
C LEU A 264 -43.40 -1.39 43.76
N ASP A 265 -42.76 -1.01 42.65
CA ASP A 265 -41.35 -1.26 42.39
C ASP A 265 -40.65 0.02 41.91
N THR A 266 -39.83 0.60 42.77
CA THR A 266 -39.06 1.82 42.47
C THR A 266 -38.00 1.59 41.40
N ASP A 267 -37.36 0.42 41.34
CA ASP A 267 -36.32 0.12 40.33
C ASP A 267 -36.93 -0.02 38.94
N LEU A 268 -38.11 -0.65 38.84
CA LEU A 268 -38.85 -0.73 37.58
C LEU A 268 -39.26 0.66 37.07
N LYS A 269 -39.73 1.54 37.97
CA LYS A 269 -40.08 2.92 37.62
C LYS A 269 -38.87 3.68 37.06
N ASP A 270 -37.74 3.63 37.76
CA ASP A 270 -36.52 4.34 37.35
C ASP A 270 -36.00 3.83 36.00
N LYS A 271 -36.10 2.51 35.75
CA LYS A 271 -35.77 1.91 34.45
C LYS A 271 -36.68 2.41 33.34
N ILE A 272 -38.00 2.44 33.56
CA ILE A 272 -38.96 2.92 32.56
C ILE A 272 -38.76 4.41 32.27
N GLU A 273 -38.58 5.24 33.30
CA GLU A 273 -38.27 6.67 33.13
C GLU A 273 -36.96 6.88 32.36
N CYS A 274 -35.92 6.09 32.64
CA CYS A 274 -34.68 6.11 31.85
C CYS A 274 -34.91 5.72 30.38
N TYR A 275 -35.78 4.76 30.08
CA TYR A 275 -36.09 4.37 28.70
C TYR A 275 -36.89 5.46 27.98
N ILE A 276 -37.86 6.08 28.64
CA ILE A 276 -38.64 7.21 28.08
C ILE A 276 -37.71 8.40 27.81
N ILE A 277 -36.83 8.75 28.75
CA ILE A 277 -35.85 9.83 28.57
C ILE A 277 -34.91 9.50 27.41
N LYS A 278 -34.43 8.25 27.28
CA LYS A 278 -33.61 7.84 26.14
C LYS A 278 -34.36 7.91 24.82
N MET A 279 -35.63 7.50 24.76
CA MET A 279 -36.45 7.61 23.55
C MET A 279 -36.72 9.07 23.16
N ASN A 280 -37.03 9.93 24.12
CA ASN A 280 -37.24 11.36 23.88
C ASN A 280 -35.94 12.07 23.51
N LYS A 281 -34.82 11.68 24.14
CA LYS A 281 -33.49 12.16 23.77
C LYS A 281 -33.09 11.70 22.38
N VAL A 282 -33.42 10.47 21.98
CA VAL A 282 -33.29 10.03 20.59
C VAL A 282 -34.19 10.89 19.70
N LYS A 283 -35.40 11.28 20.09
CA LYS A 283 -36.26 12.18 19.30
C LYS A 283 -35.71 13.62 19.19
N GLU A 284 -35.03 14.12 20.22
CA GLU A 284 -34.53 15.50 20.32
C GLU A 284 -33.11 15.71 19.80
N GLU A 285 -32.17 14.82 20.13
CA GLU A 285 -30.76 14.94 19.70
C GLU A 285 -30.56 14.63 18.23
N THR A 286 -31.54 14.00 17.60
CA THR A 286 -31.33 13.44 16.27
C THR A 286 -31.95 14.22 15.12
N GLY A 287 -32.82 15.21 15.36
CA GLY A 287 -33.63 15.77 14.26
C GLY A 287 -34.32 14.64 13.47
N PRO A 288 -34.63 14.78 12.18
CA PRO A 288 -34.81 13.60 11.34
C PRO A 288 -33.46 12.85 11.33
N LEU A 289 -33.27 11.89 12.25
CA LEU A 289 -32.14 10.98 12.16
C LEU A 289 -32.37 10.15 10.92
N ASP A 290 -31.55 10.41 9.91
CA ASP A 290 -31.40 9.49 8.82
C ASP A 290 -30.74 8.20 9.36
N LEU A 291 -31.55 7.32 9.94
CA LEU A 291 -31.17 5.95 10.25
C LEU A 291 -30.72 5.22 8.99
N SER A 292 -31.04 5.72 7.79
CA SER A 292 -30.45 5.23 6.56
C SER A 292 -28.99 5.57 6.39
N PHE A 293 -28.38 6.49 7.13
CA PHE A 293 -26.93 6.62 7.13
C PHE A 293 -26.30 5.41 7.83
N PHE A 294 -26.89 4.93 8.92
CA PHE A 294 -26.44 3.71 9.60
C PHE A 294 -26.86 2.44 8.83
N ASP A 295 -28.07 2.35 8.29
CA ASP A 295 -28.50 1.20 7.51
C ASP A 295 -27.85 1.16 6.10
N LYS A 296 -27.66 2.28 5.38
CA LYS A 296 -26.91 2.29 4.10
C LYS A 296 -25.43 2.04 4.29
N ILE A 297 -24.81 2.58 5.36
CA ILE A 297 -23.42 2.26 5.64
C ILE A 297 -23.36 0.82 6.08
N CYS A 298 -24.00 0.43 7.19
CA CYS A 298 -23.82 -0.91 7.75
C CYS A 298 -24.39 -2.06 6.90
N HIS A 299 -25.40 -1.87 6.04
CA HIS A 299 -25.85 -2.96 5.17
C HIS A 299 -24.75 -3.44 4.24
N ASP A 300 -23.86 -2.55 3.81
CA ASP A 300 -22.80 -2.86 2.88
C ASP A 300 -21.54 -3.44 3.54
N PHE A 301 -21.51 -3.60 4.88
CA PHE A 301 -20.32 -4.11 5.58
C PHE A 301 -20.61 -5.26 6.55
N HIS A 302 -19.71 -6.22 6.55
CA HIS A 302 -19.48 -7.12 7.65
C HIS A 302 -18.82 -6.35 8.81
N ILE A 303 -19.47 -6.41 9.97
CA ILE A 303 -19.02 -5.77 11.20
C ILE A 303 -18.30 -6.79 12.07
N PHE A 304 -17.04 -6.52 12.42
CA PHE A 304 -16.27 -7.30 13.37
C PHE A 304 -15.92 -6.44 14.58
N ALA A 305 -16.16 -6.97 15.78
CA ALA A 305 -15.91 -6.25 17.02
C ALA A 305 -15.17 -7.11 18.05
N GLN A 306 -14.15 -6.56 18.68
CA GLN A 306 -13.49 -7.14 19.85
C GLN A 306 -13.61 -6.17 21.03
N LYS A 307 -14.19 -6.64 22.13
CA LYS A 307 -14.28 -5.86 23.37
C LYS A 307 -12.88 -5.62 23.93
N GLY A 308 -12.62 -4.39 24.38
CA GLY A 308 -11.40 -4.05 25.10
C GLY A 308 -11.45 -4.44 26.58
N GLU A 309 -10.31 -4.35 27.25
CA GLU A 309 -10.20 -4.52 28.72
C GLU A 309 -10.78 -3.33 29.50
N ASN A 310 -10.74 -2.14 28.91
CA ASN A 310 -11.11 -0.91 29.61
C ASN A 310 -12.57 -0.54 29.34
N LYS A 311 -13.19 0.21 30.26
CA LYS A 311 -14.53 0.80 30.07
C LYS A 311 -14.61 1.76 28.86
N ASN A 312 -13.46 2.14 28.30
CA ASN A 312 -13.30 3.18 27.29
C ASN A 312 -13.33 2.68 25.84
N GLY A 313 -13.67 1.41 25.59
CA GLY A 313 -13.96 0.94 24.23
C GLY A 313 -13.31 -0.37 23.82
N GLY A 314 -13.44 -0.70 22.54
CA GLY A 314 -12.89 -1.89 21.90
C GLY A 314 -12.57 -1.60 20.43
N VAL A 315 -12.19 -2.63 19.67
CA VAL A 315 -11.95 -2.49 18.22
C VAL A 315 -13.24 -2.78 17.47
N LEU A 316 -13.64 -1.87 16.58
CA LEU A 316 -14.66 -2.07 15.57
C LEU A 316 -13.99 -2.05 14.19
N MET A 317 -14.32 -3.00 13.34
CA MET A 317 -13.81 -3.09 11.98
C MET A 317 -14.97 -3.34 11.02
N LEU A 318 -15.08 -2.49 10.00
CA LEU A 318 -16.12 -2.54 8.98
C LEU A 318 -15.47 -3.00 7.67
N VAL A 319 -15.93 -4.11 7.09
CA VAL A 319 -15.41 -4.65 5.83
C VAL A 319 -16.55 -4.81 4.82
N LYS A 320 -16.41 -4.29 3.60
CA LYS A 320 -17.50 -4.34 2.61
C LYS A 320 -17.94 -5.78 2.29
N ASN A 321 -19.24 -6.01 2.11
CA ASN A 321 -19.85 -7.34 1.92
C ASN A 321 -19.37 -8.10 0.68
N PHE A 322 -18.94 -7.39 -0.36
CA PHE A 322 -18.38 -8.06 -1.55
C PHE A 322 -17.01 -8.70 -1.27
N VAL A 323 -16.36 -8.33 -0.16
CA VAL A 323 -15.09 -8.91 0.27
C VAL A 323 -15.39 -10.11 1.15
N LYS A 324 -15.04 -11.31 0.67
CA LYS A 324 -15.15 -12.52 1.51
C LYS A 324 -14.19 -12.40 2.68
N VAL A 325 -14.72 -12.51 3.89
CA VAL A 325 -13.96 -12.38 5.13
C VAL A 325 -14.31 -13.48 6.12
N SER A 326 -13.34 -13.86 6.95
CA SER A 326 -13.55 -14.71 8.11
C SER A 326 -12.84 -14.15 9.32
N ARG A 327 -13.55 -14.03 10.43
CA ARG A 327 -12.96 -13.64 11.71
C ARG A 327 -12.01 -14.72 12.21
N ILE A 328 -10.84 -14.33 12.70
CA ILE A 328 -9.98 -15.20 13.50
C ILE A 328 -10.23 -14.90 14.97
N GLU A 329 -10.48 -15.95 15.75
CA GLU A 329 -10.63 -15.81 17.18
C GLU A 329 -9.29 -15.39 17.80
N CYS A 330 -9.28 -14.25 18.48
CA CYS A 330 -8.12 -13.71 19.16
C CYS A 330 -8.47 -13.45 20.62
N LYS A 331 -7.64 -13.95 21.53
CA LYS A 331 -7.81 -13.76 22.98
C LYS A 331 -7.25 -12.42 23.48
N LEU A 332 -6.50 -11.71 22.64
CA LEU A 332 -5.90 -10.44 23.02
C LEU A 332 -6.99 -9.34 23.04
N PRO A 333 -7.18 -8.65 24.17
CA PRO A 333 -8.10 -7.54 24.25
C PRO A 333 -7.63 -6.39 23.38
N ASN A 334 -8.57 -5.60 22.86
CA ASN A 334 -8.30 -4.50 21.93
C ASN A 334 -7.61 -4.92 20.61
N VAL A 335 -7.71 -6.21 20.22
CA VAL A 335 -7.20 -6.71 18.95
C VAL A 335 -8.30 -7.46 18.20
N CYS A 336 -8.62 -7.01 16.98
CA CYS A 336 -9.54 -7.71 16.08
C CYS A 336 -8.77 -8.22 14.86
N VAL A 337 -8.96 -9.50 14.51
CA VAL A 337 -8.26 -10.15 13.40
C VAL A 337 -9.28 -10.71 12.41
N VAL A 338 -9.12 -10.36 11.14
CA VAL A 338 -9.97 -10.84 10.05
C VAL A 338 -9.12 -11.25 8.85
N ASP A 339 -9.36 -12.45 8.35
CA ASP A 339 -8.80 -12.93 7.10
C ASP A 339 -9.71 -12.54 5.95
N VAL A 340 -9.18 -11.79 4.98
CA VAL A 340 -9.81 -11.45 3.71
C VAL A 340 -9.43 -12.52 2.69
N LYS A 341 -10.43 -13.23 2.16
CA LYS A 341 -10.28 -14.31 1.19
C LYS A 341 -10.45 -13.77 -0.24
N GLY A 342 -9.33 -13.51 -0.92
CA GLY A 342 -9.27 -13.20 -2.35
C GLY A 342 -8.61 -14.32 -3.14
N VAL A 343 -7.89 -13.96 -4.22
CA VAL A 343 -6.94 -14.86 -4.92
C VAL A 343 -5.82 -15.29 -3.97
N GLU A 344 -5.46 -14.40 -3.04
CA GLU A 344 -4.59 -14.67 -1.89
C GLU A 344 -5.32 -14.30 -0.60
N VAL A 345 -4.93 -14.91 0.51
CA VAL A 345 -5.49 -14.60 1.83
C VAL A 345 -4.71 -13.43 2.43
N VAL A 346 -5.38 -12.31 2.66
CA VAL A 346 -4.82 -11.11 3.28
C VAL A 346 -5.34 -10.98 4.71
N ARG A 347 -4.44 -10.88 5.70
CA ARG A 347 -4.82 -10.76 7.11
C ARG A 347 -4.85 -9.31 7.56
N LEU A 348 -6.01 -8.84 8.02
CA LEU A 348 -6.19 -7.52 8.60
C LEU A 348 -6.14 -7.59 10.13
N LEU A 349 -5.35 -6.71 10.74
CA LEU A 349 -5.18 -6.59 12.19
C LEU A 349 -5.60 -5.19 12.64
N GLY A 350 -6.75 -5.09 13.29
CA GLY A 350 -7.21 -3.87 13.94
C GLY A 350 -6.74 -3.85 15.39
N VAL A 351 -5.92 -2.86 15.76
CA VAL A 351 -5.42 -2.69 17.13
C VAL A 351 -5.86 -1.34 17.65
N TYR A 352 -6.53 -1.32 18.81
CA TYR A 352 -6.85 -0.10 19.52
C TYR A 352 -5.87 0.07 20.69
N ALA A 353 -5.01 1.09 20.60
CA ALA A 353 -4.14 1.50 21.70
C ALA A 353 -4.70 2.80 22.28
N PRO A 354 -5.42 2.76 23.42
CA PRO A 354 -5.79 3.99 24.11
C PRO A 354 -4.50 4.68 24.56
N THR A 355 -4.30 5.92 24.10
CA THR A 355 -3.21 6.82 24.54
C THR A 355 -3.35 7.25 25.98
#